data_AF-A0A9D1FEA2-F1
#
_entry.id   AF-A0A9D1FEA2-F1
#
_cell.length_a   1.000
_cell.length_b   1.000
_cell.length_c   1.000
_cell.angle_alpha   90.00
_cell.angle_beta   90.00
_cell.angle_gamma   90.00
#
_symmetry.space_group_name_H-M   'P 1'
#
loop_
_entity.id
_entity.type
_entity.pdbx_description
1 polymer ?
#
loop_
_entity_poly.entity_id
_entity_poly.type
_entity_poly.pdbx_seq_one_letter_code
_entity_poly.pdbx_strand_id
1 'polypeptide(L)' 'VGLGEVLAFGDSGNDLPMLRAAGTAYIMSNAAPSLLELFPRRCSDVEQVLKGLV' A
#
# COMPACT_ATOMS: atom_id res chain seq x y z
N VAL A 1 -12.86 -12.51 6.57
CA VAL A 1 -11.65 -11.94 5.95
C VAL A 1 -10.72 -11.51 7.07
N GLY A 2 -9.56 -12.15 7.18
CA GLY A 2 -8.52 -11.74 8.13
C GLY A 2 -7.67 -10.62 7.54
N LEU A 3 -6.98 -9.83 8.40
CA LEU A 3 -6.10 -8.76 7.91
C LEU A 3 -4.97 -9.28 6.99
N GLY A 4 -4.55 -10.53 7.16
CA GLY A 4 -3.60 -11.19 6.26
C GLY A 4 -4.06 -11.32 4.80
N GLU A 5 -5.38 -11.28 4.57
CA GLU A 5 -6.01 -11.36 3.24
C GLU A 5 -6.35 -9.97 2.68
N VAL A 6 -5.97 -8.89 3.37
CA VAL A 6 -6.28 -7.52 2.98
C VAL A 6 -5.09 -6.87 2.27
N LEU A 7 -5.38 -6.22 1.14
CA LEU A 7 -4.48 -5.29 0.48
C LEU A 7 -4.86 -3.85 0.83
N ALA A 8 -3.87 -3.03 1.17
CA ALA A 8 -4.03 -1.61 1.42
C ALA A 8 -3.11 -0.77 0.52
N PHE A 9 -3.64 0.34 0.02
CA PHE A 9 -2.94 1.33 -0.78
C PHE A 9 -3.10 2.70 -0.10
N GLY A 10 -2.05 3.50 -0.08
CA GLY A 10 -2.08 4.83 0.55
C GLY A 10 -0.86 5.65 0.17
N ASP A 11 -0.91 6.94 0.39
CA ASP A 11 0.12 7.90 -0.06
C ASP A 11 0.46 8.96 1.01
N SER A 12 -0.33 9.00 2.09
CA SER A 12 -0.32 10.07 3.07
C SER A 12 -0.19 9.54 4.50
N GLY A 13 0.14 10.43 5.43
CA GLY A 13 0.41 10.07 6.83
C GLY A 13 -0.80 9.47 7.56
N ASN A 14 -2.02 9.87 7.19
CA ASN A 14 -3.26 9.32 7.74
C ASN A 14 -3.50 7.85 7.35
N ASP A 15 -2.84 7.36 6.29
CA ASP A 15 -2.98 5.97 5.83
C ASP A 15 -2.06 5.01 6.60
N LEU A 16 -1.05 5.53 7.30
CA LEU A 16 -0.05 4.73 8.02
C LEU A 16 -0.65 3.67 8.96
N PRO A 17 -1.70 3.96 9.77
CA PRO A 17 -2.30 2.92 10.60
C PRO A 17 -2.87 1.76 9.78
N MET A 18 -3.54 2.06 8.66
CA MET A 18 -4.12 1.04 7.77
C MET A 18 -3.03 0.24 7.05
N LEU A 19 -2.03 0.93 6.48
CA LEU A 19 -0.92 0.29 5.76
C LEU A 19 -0.07 -0.62 6.66
N ARG A 20 0.08 -0.28 7.95
CA ARG A 20 0.79 -1.13 8.92
C ARG A 20 -0.02 -2.34 9.37
N ALA A 21 -1.35 -2.27 9.30
CA ALA A 21 -2.24 -3.34 9.77
C ALA A 21 -2.55 -4.38 8.69
N ALA A 22 -2.59 -3.98 7.42
CA ALA A 22 -2.91 -4.88 6.31
C ALA A 22 -1.80 -5.93 6.06
N GLY A 23 -2.19 -7.14 5.64
CA GLY A 23 -1.25 -8.20 5.31
C GLY A 23 -0.36 -7.85 4.12
N THR A 24 -0.88 -7.08 3.17
CA THR A 24 -0.09 -6.51 2.07
C THR A 24 -0.39 -5.02 1.94
N ALA A 25 0.66 -4.20 2.01
CA ALA A 25 0.55 -2.76 1.83
C ALA A 25 1.42 -2.28 0.68
N TYR A 26 0.91 -1.31 -0.07
CA TYR A 26 1.60 -0.57 -1.12
C TYR A 26 1.56 0.92 -0.80
N ILE A 27 2.73 1.56 -0.77
CA ILE A 27 2.81 3.02 -0.75
C ILE A 27 2.72 3.53 -2.20
N MET A 28 1.94 4.56 -2.46
CA MET A 28 1.87 5.14 -3.80
C MET A 28 3.20 5.78 -4.18
N SER A 29 3.64 5.60 -5.43
CA SER A 29 4.96 6.05 -5.91
C SER A 29 5.14 7.57 -5.88
N ASN A 30 4.06 8.33 -5.79
CA ASN A 30 4.03 9.79 -5.66
C ASN A 30 3.97 10.29 -4.21
N ALA A 31 4.00 9.39 -3.21
CA ALA A 31 4.01 9.75 -1.80
C ALA A 31 5.28 10.53 -1.42
N ALA A 32 5.23 11.23 -0.27
CA ALA A 32 6.39 11.94 0.26
C ALA A 32 7.60 10.99 0.44
N PRO A 33 8.85 11.45 0.19
CA PRO A 33 10.03 10.59 0.29
C PRO A 33 10.17 9.83 1.60
N SER A 34 9.85 10.49 2.72
CA SER A 34 9.87 9.88 4.06
C SER A 34 8.87 8.73 4.23
N LEU A 35 7.78 8.69 3.46
CA LEU A 35 6.81 7.59 3.47
C LEU A 35 7.25 6.45 2.55
N LEU A 36 7.91 6.77 1.44
CA LEU A 36 8.46 5.78 0.50
C LEU A 36 9.55 4.89 1.12
N GLU A 37 10.20 5.37 2.19
CA GLU A 37 11.20 4.62 2.96
C GLU A 37 10.57 3.62 3.94
N LEU A 38 9.28 3.79 4.29
CA LEU A 38 8.61 2.98 5.31
C LEU A 38 8.05 1.66 4.77
N PHE A 39 7.83 1.56 3.46
CA PHE A 39 7.18 0.41 2.85
C PHE A 39 7.99 -0.15 1.68
N PRO A 40 8.14 -1.48 1.59
CA PRO A 40 8.96 -2.10 0.55
C PRO A 40 8.27 -2.16 -0.82
N ARG A 41 6.93 -2.11 -0.86
CA ARG A 41 6.16 -2.21 -2.11
C ARG A 41 5.65 -0.84 -2.51
N ARG A 42 5.87 -0.47 -3.77
CA ARG A 42 5.39 0.77 -4.37
C ARG A 42 4.33 0.50 -5.43
N CYS A 43 3.38 1.41 -5.57
CA CYS A 43 2.31 1.34 -6.56
C CYS A 43 2.20 2.67 -7.31
N SER A 44 2.31 2.63 -8.64
CA SER A 44 2.02 3.80 -9.50
C SER A 44 0.61 3.77 -10.08
N ASP A 45 -0.01 2.58 -10.12
CA ASP A 45 -1.34 2.33 -10.65
C ASP A 45 -1.98 1.15 -9.90
N VAL A 46 -3.06 1.43 -9.17
CA VAL A 46 -3.77 0.43 -8.37
C VAL A 46 -4.42 -0.62 -9.26
N GLU A 47 -4.98 -0.20 -10.41
CA GLU A 47 -5.69 -1.11 -11.32
C GLU A 47 -4.75 -2.17 -11.87
N GLN A 48 -3.52 -1.79 -12.23
CA GLN A 48 -2.51 -2.74 -12.71
C GLN A 48 -2.11 -3.77 -11.65
N VAL A 49 -1.97 -3.34 -10.39
CA VAL A 49 -1.69 -4.27 -9.28
C VAL A 49 -2.85 -5.24 -9.10
N LEU A 50 -4.09 -4.75 -9.10
CA LEU A 50 -5.28 -5.59 -8.92
C LEU A 50 -5.49 -6.58 -10.07
N LYS A 51 -5.21 -6.19 -11.32
CA LYS A 51 -5.25 -7.08 -12.49
C LYS A 51 -4.26 -8.24 -12.40
N GLY A 52 -3.17 -8.09 -11.64
CA GLY A 52 -2.18 -9.17 -11.44
C GLY A 52 -2.56 -10.17 -10.34
N LEU A 53 -3.69 -9.98 -9.65
CA LEU A 53 -4.14 -10.84 -8.55
C LEU A 53 -5.19 -11.89 -8.99
N VAL A 54 -5.60 -11.86 -10.26
CA VAL A 54 -6.57 -12.78 -10.88
C VAL A 54 -5.88 -13.85 -11.71
#